data_AF-A0A150GHE4-F1
#
_entry.id   AF-A0A150GHE4-F1
#
_cell.length_a   1.000
_cell.length_b   1.000
_cell.length_c   1.000
_cell.angle_alpha   90.00
_cell.angle_beta   90.00
_cell.angle_gamma   90.00
#
_symmetry.space_group_name_H-M   'P 1'
#
loop_
_entity.id
_entity.type
_entity.pdbx_description
1 polymer ?
#
loop_
_entity_poly.entity_id
_entity_poly.type
_entity_poly.pdbx_seq_one_letter_code
_entity_poly.pdbx_strand_id
1 'polypeptide(L)'
;MIGCVLLPRRQIPWVGTFLPFLPKDNQTWQAEDVINTINDDLARLLSLPASDFWAVVRSNDSLRICLDTYLRYKRRAYDEFREDVEGTSSASQQLARRVFMTLLRMVTPRDRDPGGPPPEQQAALLYDSWTLDVPKLMDIAVLYGGQNRELVRRFMGQLLSLQPRYRDDLAAAAPLLAANLAEVVGRCGAAGDRALRGGAEQLAAAARELGGPSGSGSGAGPSGSGSRPAAVMDPRRASLISGIKELLPDYGDGFLAACLDAYGDDSEKVVNALLEGSLLPQLSKLDPQLATWTPQQYR
;
A
#
# COMPACT_ATOMS: atom_id res chain seq x y z
N MET A 1 -37.31 54.21 11.68
CA MET A 1 -36.66 54.07 10.36
C MET A 1 -35.21 53.65 10.57
N ILE A 2 -34.93 52.35 10.59
CA ILE A 2 -33.59 51.83 10.28
C ILE A 2 -33.87 50.65 9.36
N GLY A 3 -33.77 50.88 8.06
CA GLY A 3 -33.99 49.88 7.04
C GLY A 3 -32.93 48.80 7.17
N CYS A 4 -33.36 47.60 7.54
CA CYS A 4 -32.56 46.39 7.42
C CYS A 4 -32.34 46.15 5.92
N VAL A 5 -31.25 46.69 5.39
CA VAL A 5 -30.80 46.42 4.02
C VAL A 5 -30.46 44.94 3.96
N LEU A 6 -31.43 44.11 3.54
CA LEU A 6 -31.17 42.78 3.04
C LEU A 6 -30.23 42.95 1.85
N LEU A 7 -28.93 42.78 2.07
CA LEU A 7 -28.00 42.58 0.98
C LEU A 7 -28.49 41.36 0.19
N PRO A 8 -28.70 41.47 -1.13
CA PRO A 8 -29.16 40.34 -1.93
C PRO A 8 -28.16 39.20 -1.76
N ARG A 9 -28.66 38.00 -1.42
CA ARG A 9 -27.87 36.76 -1.42
C ARG A 9 -27.24 36.65 -2.80
N ARG A 10 -25.95 36.97 -2.93
CA ARG A 10 -25.20 36.76 -4.17
C ARG A 10 -25.35 35.30 -4.55
N GLN A 11 -25.99 35.07 -5.68
CA GLN A 11 -26.22 33.74 -6.23
C GLN A 11 -24.86 33.22 -6.67
N ILE A 12 -24.32 32.24 -5.94
CA ILE A 12 -23.07 31.58 -6.33
C ILE A 12 -23.35 30.94 -7.70
N PRO A 13 -22.58 31.23 -8.75
CA PRO A 13 -22.88 30.79 -10.12
C PRO A 13 -22.97 29.27 -10.27
N TRP A 14 -22.37 28.54 -9.33
CA TRP A 14 -22.27 27.09 -9.32
C TRP A 14 -22.26 26.56 -7.88
N VAL A 15 -23.22 25.70 -7.55
CA VAL A 15 -23.23 24.87 -6.34
C VAL A 15 -23.26 23.42 -6.81
N GLY A 16 -22.16 22.96 -7.41
CA GLY A 16 -22.07 21.58 -7.86
C GLY A 16 -21.78 20.62 -6.71
N THR A 17 -22.22 19.37 -6.87
CA THR A 17 -21.94 18.27 -5.96
C THR A 17 -20.61 17.65 -6.35
N PHE A 18 -19.61 17.72 -5.48
CA PHE A 18 -18.33 17.04 -5.68
C PHE A 18 -18.50 15.56 -5.38
N LEU A 19 -18.03 14.70 -6.29
CA LEU A 19 -18.05 13.26 -6.08
C LEU A 19 -17.02 12.86 -5.01
N PRO A 20 -17.35 11.92 -4.10
CA PRO A 20 -16.37 11.32 -3.21
C PRO A 20 -15.40 10.45 -4.02
N PHE A 21 -14.15 10.39 -3.57
CA PHE A 21 -13.13 9.50 -4.13
C PHE A 21 -13.16 8.18 -3.34
N LEU A 22 -13.32 7.04 -4.01
CA LEU A 22 -13.47 5.73 -3.39
C LEU A 22 -12.25 4.84 -3.64
N PRO A 23 -12.02 3.78 -2.84
CA PRO A 23 -10.89 2.86 -3.05
C PRO A 23 -10.80 2.28 -4.46
N LYS A 24 -11.95 1.98 -5.07
CA LYS A 24 -12.08 1.49 -6.45
C LYS A 24 -11.60 2.51 -7.49
N ASP A 25 -11.59 3.79 -7.14
CA ASP A 25 -11.16 4.86 -8.06
C ASP A 25 -9.63 4.91 -8.18
N ASN A 26 -8.90 4.06 -7.45
CA ASN A 26 -7.49 3.80 -7.72
C ASN A 26 -7.27 2.77 -8.85
N GLN A 27 -8.34 2.10 -9.34
CA GLN A 27 -8.27 1.10 -10.40
C GLN A 27 -8.54 1.76 -11.75
N THR A 28 -7.55 1.72 -12.64
CA THR A 28 -7.38 2.56 -13.83
C THR A 28 -8.52 2.47 -14.86
N TRP A 29 -9.16 1.31 -15.00
CA TRP A 29 -10.11 0.99 -16.09
C TRP A 29 -11.57 1.32 -15.79
N GLN A 30 -11.94 1.54 -14.52
CA GLN A 30 -13.30 1.94 -14.11
C GLN A 30 -13.35 3.32 -13.46
N ALA A 31 -12.19 3.90 -13.11
CA ALA A 31 -12.09 5.13 -12.35
C ALA A 31 -11.98 6.40 -13.20
N GLU A 32 -11.65 6.29 -14.49
CA GLU A 32 -11.25 7.45 -15.29
C GLU A 32 -12.36 8.51 -15.40
N ASP A 33 -13.63 8.09 -15.58
CA ASP A 33 -14.76 9.01 -15.62
C ASP A 33 -14.99 9.75 -14.29
N VAL A 34 -14.84 9.05 -13.16
CA VAL A 34 -14.96 9.65 -11.82
C VAL A 34 -13.81 10.64 -11.58
N ILE A 35 -12.58 10.22 -11.89
CA ILE A 35 -11.39 11.07 -11.78
C ILE A 35 -11.55 12.33 -12.64
N ASN A 36 -12.02 12.20 -13.88
CA ASN A 36 -12.24 13.31 -14.80
C ASN A 36 -13.36 14.24 -14.31
N THR A 37 -14.44 13.70 -13.76
CA THR A 37 -15.52 14.50 -13.16
C THR A 37 -15.01 15.33 -11.99
N ILE A 38 -14.30 14.70 -11.04
CA ILE A 38 -13.71 15.42 -9.89
C ILE A 38 -12.69 16.45 -10.37
N ASN A 39 -11.87 16.09 -11.36
CA ASN A 39 -10.95 17.00 -12.00
C ASN A 39 -11.68 18.27 -12.46
N ASP A 40 -12.71 18.14 -13.28
CA ASP A 40 -13.43 19.27 -13.86
C ASP A 40 -14.11 20.14 -12.80
N ASP A 41 -14.68 19.52 -11.77
CA ASP A 41 -15.24 20.22 -10.62
C ASP A 41 -14.19 21.04 -9.87
N LEU A 42 -13.03 20.45 -9.58
CA LEU A 42 -11.93 21.15 -8.91
C LEU A 42 -11.30 22.23 -9.80
N ALA A 43 -11.25 22.04 -11.12
CA ALA A 43 -10.79 23.07 -12.03
C ALA A 43 -11.73 24.28 -12.06
N ARG A 44 -13.05 24.03 -12.10
CA ARG A 44 -14.06 25.08 -11.96
C ARG A 44 -13.94 25.79 -10.62
N LEU A 45 -13.78 25.06 -9.52
CA LEU A 45 -13.59 25.65 -8.19
C LEU A 45 -12.33 26.55 -8.14
N LEU A 46 -11.21 26.08 -8.70
CA LEU A 46 -9.96 26.81 -8.71
C LEU A 46 -9.99 28.05 -9.62
N SER A 47 -10.85 28.10 -10.63
CA SER A 47 -11.00 29.27 -11.51
C SER A 47 -11.88 30.38 -10.91
N LEU A 48 -12.61 30.10 -9.83
CA LEU A 48 -13.46 31.10 -9.17
C LEU A 48 -12.64 32.23 -8.53
N PRO A 49 -13.17 33.46 -8.47
CA PRO A 49 -12.65 34.52 -7.61
C PRO A 49 -12.63 34.08 -6.13
N ALA A 50 -11.73 34.67 -5.34
CA ALA A 50 -11.55 34.28 -3.94
C ALA A 50 -12.86 34.31 -3.12
N SER A 51 -13.71 35.31 -3.32
CA SER A 51 -15.00 35.42 -2.61
C SER A 51 -15.91 34.21 -2.86
N ASP A 52 -15.96 33.74 -4.10
CA ASP A 52 -16.87 32.71 -4.55
C ASP A 52 -16.30 31.32 -4.20
N PHE A 53 -14.97 31.16 -4.33
CA PHE A 53 -14.24 30.01 -3.83
C PHE A 53 -14.54 29.78 -2.33
N TRP A 54 -14.40 30.82 -1.51
CA TRP A 54 -14.65 30.73 -0.07
C TRP A 54 -16.12 30.58 0.28
N ALA A 55 -17.03 31.07 -0.56
CA ALA A 55 -18.46 30.78 -0.42
C ALA A 55 -18.73 29.28 -0.57
N VAL A 56 -18.14 28.63 -1.59
CA VAL A 56 -18.24 27.18 -1.79
C VAL A 56 -17.60 26.42 -0.64
N VAL A 57 -16.37 26.77 -0.24
CA VAL A 57 -15.67 26.11 0.89
C VAL A 57 -16.48 26.18 2.18
N ARG A 58 -17.21 27.28 2.41
CA ARG A 58 -18.05 27.42 3.60
C ARG A 58 -19.30 26.56 3.55
N SER A 59 -20.02 26.56 2.42
CA SER A 59 -21.38 26.01 2.33
C SER A 59 -21.47 24.60 1.76
N ASN A 60 -20.42 24.08 1.11
CA ASN A 60 -20.49 22.84 0.36
C ASN A 60 -19.79 21.68 1.08
N ASP A 61 -20.58 20.84 1.74
CA ASP A 61 -20.06 19.67 2.45
C ASP A 61 -19.52 18.60 1.50
N SER A 62 -20.05 18.50 0.28
CA SER A 62 -19.56 17.52 -0.71
C SER A 62 -18.09 17.78 -1.09
N LEU A 63 -17.64 19.04 -1.08
CA LEU A 63 -16.23 19.37 -1.27
C LEU A 63 -15.36 18.81 -0.14
N ARG A 64 -15.79 18.98 1.12
CA ARG A 64 -15.06 18.46 2.28
C ARG A 64 -14.98 16.93 2.21
N ILE A 65 -16.09 16.27 1.89
CA ILE A 65 -16.15 14.82 1.71
C ILE A 65 -15.24 14.37 0.57
N CYS A 66 -15.26 15.05 -0.58
CA CYS A 66 -14.39 14.76 -1.71
C CYS A 66 -12.90 14.83 -1.34
N LEU A 67 -12.48 15.91 -0.67
CA LEU A 67 -11.10 16.09 -0.23
C LEU A 67 -10.69 15.07 0.83
N ASP A 68 -11.56 14.81 1.83
CA ASP A 68 -11.32 13.83 2.89
C ASP A 68 -11.16 12.41 2.32
N THR A 69 -12.12 12.00 1.51
CA THR A 69 -12.12 10.66 0.89
C THR A 69 -10.95 10.50 -0.08
N TYR A 70 -10.55 11.55 -0.80
CA TYR A 70 -9.35 11.53 -1.63
C TYR A 70 -8.08 11.30 -0.79
N LEU A 71 -7.85 12.12 0.24
CA LEU A 71 -6.65 12.01 1.09
C LEU A 71 -6.58 10.64 1.78
N ARG A 72 -7.74 10.12 2.19
CA ARG A 72 -7.85 8.81 2.84
C ARG A 72 -7.52 7.65 1.91
N TYR A 73 -8.15 7.61 0.74
CA TYR A 73 -8.15 6.42 -0.13
C TYR A 73 -7.13 6.47 -1.27
N LYS A 74 -6.53 7.62 -1.57
CA LYS A 74 -5.48 7.70 -2.60
C LYS A 74 -4.32 6.76 -2.25
N ARG A 75 -3.92 5.91 -3.19
CA ARG A 75 -2.75 5.02 -3.04
C ARG A 75 -1.48 5.84 -2.75
N ARG A 76 -0.71 5.35 -1.78
CA ARG A 76 0.59 5.89 -1.38
C ARG A 76 1.70 5.12 -2.07
N ALA A 77 2.88 5.73 -2.19
CA ALA A 77 4.03 5.15 -2.88
C ALA A 77 4.50 3.80 -2.31
N TYR A 78 4.17 3.51 -1.05
CA TYR A 78 4.53 2.27 -0.35
C TYR A 78 3.39 1.25 -0.25
N ASP A 79 2.22 1.54 -0.86
CA ASP A 79 1.14 0.55 -0.99
C ASP A 79 1.43 -0.47 -2.11
N GLU A 80 2.56 -0.34 -2.81
CA GLU A 80 3.04 -1.24 -3.86
C GLU A 80 3.67 -2.51 -3.29
N PHE A 81 2.83 -3.49 -2.94
CA PHE A 81 3.22 -4.90 -2.83
C PHE A 81 2.66 -5.77 -3.97
N ARG A 82 2.27 -5.16 -5.09
CA ARG A 82 1.79 -5.88 -6.28
C ARG A 82 2.36 -5.24 -7.55
N GLU A 83 2.98 -6.07 -8.37
CA GLU A 83 3.55 -5.78 -9.70
C GLU A 83 2.48 -5.44 -10.76
N ASP A 84 1.42 -4.71 -10.38
CA ASP A 84 0.46 -4.19 -11.33
C ASP A 84 1.01 -2.82 -11.80
N VAL A 85 2.01 -2.91 -12.68
CA VAL A 85 2.67 -1.78 -13.37
C VAL A 85 1.67 -1.09 -14.30
N GLU A 86 0.88 -0.17 -13.75
CA GLU A 86 0.25 0.88 -14.53
C GLU A 86 0.59 2.23 -13.91
N GLY A 87 1.50 2.95 -14.58
CA GLY A 87 1.86 4.31 -14.22
C GLY A 87 0.62 5.15 -13.98
N THR A 88 0.65 5.97 -12.92
CA THR A 88 -0.48 6.83 -12.53
C THR A 88 -0.98 7.60 -13.76
N SER A 89 -2.21 7.31 -14.22
CA SER A 89 -2.82 7.96 -15.39
C SER A 89 -2.68 9.47 -15.31
N SER A 90 -2.51 10.14 -16.47
CA SER A 90 -2.43 11.61 -16.57
C SER A 90 -3.60 12.28 -15.85
N ALA A 91 -4.82 11.74 -15.96
CA ALA A 91 -5.99 12.23 -15.26
C ALA A 91 -5.81 12.18 -13.73
N SER A 92 -5.21 11.10 -13.22
CA SER A 92 -4.97 10.90 -11.80
C SER A 92 -3.86 11.84 -11.26
N GLN A 93 -2.86 12.16 -12.08
CA GLN A 93 -1.84 13.17 -11.75
C GLN A 93 -2.44 14.58 -11.72
N GLN A 94 -3.30 14.91 -12.69
CA GLN A 94 -4.04 16.17 -12.71
C GLN A 94 -4.92 16.31 -11.47
N LEU A 95 -5.58 15.23 -11.06
CA LEU A 95 -6.41 15.21 -9.86
C LEU A 95 -5.58 15.47 -8.61
N ALA A 96 -4.43 14.79 -8.47
CA ALA A 96 -3.51 15.03 -7.36
C ALA A 96 -3.08 16.50 -7.27
N ARG A 97 -2.76 17.11 -8.42
CA ARG A 97 -2.40 18.54 -8.50
C ARG A 97 -3.57 19.44 -8.12
N ARG A 98 -4.78 19.20 -8.62
CA ARG A 98 -5.96 20.03 -8.35
C ARG A 98 -6.41 19.95 -6.89
N VAL A 99 -6.34 18.77 -6.28
CA VAL A 99 -6.59 18.58 -4.85
C VAL A 99 -5.59 19.40 -4.03
N PHE A 100 -4.30 19.26 -4.30
CA PHE A 100 -3.27 19.99 -3.55
C PHE A 100 -3.39 21.51 -3.73
N MET A 101 -3.67 21.98 -4.95
CA MET A 101 -3.86 23.41 -5.21
C MET A 101 -5.11 23.96 -4.50
N THR A 102 -6.17 23.16 -4.38
CA THR A 102 -7.37 23.52 -3.59
C THR A 102 -7.00 23.68 -2.12
N LEU A 103 -6.29 22.71 -1.55
CA LEU A 103 -5.80 22.76 -0.16
C LEU A 103 -4.87 23.97 0.06
N LEU A 104 -3.94 24.21 -0.87
CA LEU A 104 -3.01 25.33 -0.81
C LEU A 104 -3.72 26.69 -0.88
N ARG A 105 -4.74 26.82 -1.73
CA ARG A 105 -5.54 28.04 -1.81
C ARG A 105 -6.29 28.31 -0.51
N MET A 106 -6.79 27.27 0.15
CA MET A 106 -7.47 27.39 1.45
C MET A 106 -6.56 27.91 2.58
N VAL A 107 -5.24 27.69 2.53
CA VAL A 107 -4.29 28.23 3.52
C VAL A 107 -3.56 29.49 3.04
N THR A 108 -3.84 29.95 1.82
CA THR A 108 -3.19 31.13 1.26
C THR A 108 -3.74 32.39 1.94
N PRO A 109 -2.87 33.29 2.44
CA PRO A 109 -3.31 34.54 3.05
C PRO A 109 -4.01 35.45 2.05
N ARG A 110 -4.95 36.25 2.55
CA ARG A 110 -5.73 37.23 1.77
C ARG A 110 -4.87 38.20 0.95
N ASP A 111 -3.67 38.54 1.42
CA ASP A 111 -2.74 39.42 0.69
C ASP A 111 -2.30 38.82 -0.65
N ARG A 112 -2.31 37.49 -0.76
CA ARG A 112 -1.93 36.75 -1.97
C ARG A 112 -3.13 36.25 -2.78
N ASP A 113 -4.33 36.20 -2.19
CA ASP A 113 -5.59 35.90 -2.88
C ASP A 113 -6.66 36.94 -2.48
N PRO A 114 -6.66 38.14 -3.10
CA PRO A 114 -7.55 39.22 -2.73
C PRO A 114 -9.02 38.81 -2.85
N GLY A 115 -9.78 39.05 -1.78
CA GLY A 115 -11.19 38.66 -1.68
C GLY A 115 -11.44 37.42 -0.80
N GLY A 116 -10.39 36.80 -0.28
CA GLY A 116 -10.50 35.81 0.79
C GLY A 116 -11.01 36.39 2.12
N PRO A 117 -11.45 35.53 3.06
CA PRO A 117 -11.91 35.93 4.39
C PRO A 117 -10.77 36.55 5.21
N PRO A 118 -11.10 37.29 6.29
CA PRO A 118 -10.12 37.70 7.29
C PRO A 118 -9.38 36.47 7.87
N PRO A 119 -8.11 36.61 8.31
CA PRO A 119 -7.32 35.50 8.83
C PRO A 119 -8.00 34.72 9.98
N GLU A 120 -8.68 35.41 10.89
CA GLU A 120 -9.41 34.78 12.00
C GLU A 120 -10.56 33.90 11.50
N GLN A 121 -11.34 34.41 10.55
CA GLN A 121 -12.44 33.64 9.95
C GLN A 121 -11.90 32.50 9.09
N GLN A 122 -10.77 32.68 8.42
CA GLN A 122 -10.08 31.62 7.68
C GLN A 122 -9.63 30.50 8.63
N ALA A 123 -8.98 30.85 9.74
CA ALA A 123 -8.53 29.91 10.76
C ALA A 123 -9.70 29.13 11.38
N ALA A 124 -10.80 29.81 11.72
CA ALA A 124 -12.01 29.19 12.26
C ALA A 124 -12.67 28.24 11.25
N LEU A 125 -12.74 28.63 9.97
CA LEU A 125 -13.26 27.74 8.93
C LEU A 125 -12.39 26.49 8.78
N LEU A 126 -11.06 26.62 8.79
CA LEU A 126 -10.20 25.44 8.63
C LEU A 126 -10.29 24.49 9.81
N TYR A 127 -10.26 25.04 11.03
CA TYR A 127 -10.18 24.27 12.27
C TYR A 127 -11.56 23.86 12.81
N ASP A 128 -12.45 24.82 13.06
CA ASP A 128 -13.71 24.55 13.76
C ASP A 128 -14.73 23.83 12.85
N SER A 129 -14.61 23.96 11.52
CA SER A 129 -15.44 23.21 10.57
C SER A 129 -14.83 21.88 10.12
N TRP A 130 -13.76 21.41 10.78
CA TRP A 130 -13.09 20.13 10.48
C TRP A 130 -12.67 19.98 9.01
N THR A 131 -12.40 21.11 8.34
CA THR A 131 -11.94 21.11 6.94
C THR A 131 -10.51 20.55 6.86
N LEU A 132 -9.69 20.82 7.87
CA LEU A 132 -8.39 20.20 8.09
C LEU A 132 -8.32 19.67 9.52
N ASP A 133 -7.68 18.52 9.71
CA ASP A 133 -7.41 17.91 11.00
C ASP A 133 -6.04 17.23 10.97
N VAL A 134 -5.53 16.81 12.13
CA VAL A 134 -4.21 16.18 12.23
C VAL A 134 -4.05 14.98 11.28
N PRO A 135 -5.03 14.04 11.17
CA PRO A 135 -4.97 12.97 10.16
C PRO A 135 -4.79 13.48 8.72
N LYS A 136 -5.58 14.45 8.28
CA LYS A 136 -5.45 15.05 6.93
C LYS A 136 -4.09 15.71 6.72
N LEU A 137 -3.51 16.35 7.75
CA LEU A 137 -2.16 16.91 7.64
C LEU A 137 -1.11 15.82 7.46
N MET A 138 -1.24 14.70 8.15
CA MET A 138 -0.36 13.54 7.98
C MET A 138 -0.52 12.94 6.57
N ASP A 139 -1.75 12.81 6.08
CA ASP A 139 -2.03 12.33 4.72
C ASP A 139 -1.44 13.25 3.66
N ILE A 140 -1.56 14.57 3.81
CA ILE A 140 -0.95 15.55 2.90
C ILE A 140 0.58 15.43 2.92
N ALA A 141 1.18 15.28 4.11
CA ALA A 141 2.63 15.13 4.23
C ALA A 141 3.13 13.86 3.53
N VAL A 142 2.40 12.75 3.67
CA VAL A 142 2.73 11.48 3.04
C VAL A 142 2.53 11.53 1.52
N LEU A 143 1.37 12.00 1.06
CA LEU A 143 1.00 11.99 -0.37
C LEU A 143 1.84 12.95 -1.20
N TYR A 144 2.15 14.14 -0.66
CA TYR A 144 2.80 15.21 -1.42
C TYR A 144 4.24 15.49 -0.99
N GLY A 145 4.67 15.04 0.18
CA GLY A 145 5.98 15.38 0.75
C GLY A 145 7.16 14.79 -0.01
N GLY A 146 6.99 13.64 -0.65
CA GLY A 146 8.06 12.98 -1.43
C GLY A 146 8.46 13.78 -2.68
N GLN A 147 7.48 14.23 -3.47
CA GLN A 147 7.72 14.92 -4.74
C GLN A 147 7.71 16.45 -4.63
N ASN A 148 7.01 17.01 -3.64
CA ASN A 148 6.74 18.46 -3.54
C ASN A 148 7.07 19.02 -2.14
N ARG A 149 8.22 18.61 -1.57
CA ARG A 149 8.62 18.95 -0.19
C ARG A 149 8.53 20.44 0.14
N GLU A 150 8.98 21.31 -0.75
CA GLU A 150 8.99 22.76 -0.50
C GLU A 150 7.57 23.37 -0.48
N LEU A 151 6.69 22.91 -1.36
CA LEU A 151 5.29 23.35 -1.36
C LEU A 151 4.54 22.83 -0.13
N VAL A 152 4.77 21.58 0.27
CA VAL A 152 4.20 21.04 1.51
C VAL A 152 4.72 21.79 2.74
N ARG A 153 6.02 22.08 2.79
CA ARG A 153 6.61 22.89 3.87
C ARG A 153 5.96 24.28 3.94
N ARG A 154 5.73 24.91 2.79
CA ARG A 154 5.02 26.19 2.71
C ARG A 154 3.57 26.06 3.19
N PHE A 155 2.84 25.05 2.73
CA PHE A 155 1.47 24.76 3.17
C PHE A 155 1.38 24.62 4.69
N MET A 156 2.22 23.75 5.27
CA MET A 156 2.28 23.50 6.72
C MET A 156 2.66 24.77 7.48
N GLY A 157 3.66 25.52 7.01
CA GLY A 157 4.08 26.76 7.62
C GLY A 157 2.98 27.82 7.63
N GLN A 158 2.23 27.96 6.53
CA GLN A 158 1.09 28.88 6.44
C GLN A 158 -0.03 28.47 7.37
N LEU A 159 -0.41 27.18 7.38
CA LEU A 159 -1.46 26.67 8.25
C LEU A 159 -1.14 26.86 9.74
N LEU A 160 0.06 26.47 10.17
CA LEU A 160 0.47 26.56 11.58
C LEU A 160 0.71 28.00 12.05
N SER A 161 0.93 28.94 11.13
CA SER A 161 0.99 30.37 11.44
C SER A 161 -0.41 30.98 11.52
N LEU A 162 -1.34 30.49 10.68
CA LEU A 162 -2.73 30.94 10.65
C LEU A 162 -3.53 30.41 11.85
N GLN A 163 -3.29 29.16 12.25
CA GLN A 163 -3.96 28.51 13.35
C GLN A 163 -2.96 27.72 14.22
N PRO A 164 -2.48 28.31 15.33
CA PRO A 164 -1.53 27.67 16.24
C PRO A 164 -2.05 26.41 16.94
N ARG A 165 -3.38 26.28 17.13
CA ARG A 165 -4.01 25.13 17.84
C ARG A 165 -3.65 23.78 17.23
N TYR A 166 -3.38 23.72 15.92
CA TYR A 166 -2.90 22.49 15.27
C TYR A 166 -1.56 21.99 15.82
N ARG A 167 -0.71 22.87 16.35
CA ARG A 167 0.55 22.47 17.00
C ARG A 167 0.29 21.69 18.29
N ASP A 168 -0.68 22.16 19.06
CA ASP A 168 -1.07 21.53 20.32
C ASP A 168 -1.73 20.17 20.05
N ASP A 169 -2.61 20.10 19.05
CA ASP A 169 -3.26 18.83 18.65
C ASP A 169 -2.24 17.82 18.11
N LEU A 170 -1.25 18.27 17.33
CA LEU A 170 -0.19 17.39 16.85
C LEU A 170 0.68 16.88 18.01
N ALA A 171 1.00 17.75 18.97
CA ALA A 171 1.74 17.37 20.17
C ALA A 171 0.94 16.37 21.03
N ALA A 172 -0.38 16.54 21.14
CA ALA A 172 -1.28 15.63 21.84
C ALA A 172 -1.45 14.28 21.13
N ALA A 173 -1.41 14.26 19.80
CA ALA A 173 -1.51 13.03 19.01
C ALA A 173 -0.22 12.19 19.04
N ALA A 174 0.95 12.83 19.17
CA ALA A 174 2.25 12.17 19.16
C ALA A 174 2.41 11.00 20.18
N PRO A 175 2.07 11.14 21.47
CA PRO A 175 2.19 10.03 22.43
C PRO A 175 1.23 8.87 22.11
N LEU A 176 0.04 9.14 21.58
CA LEU A 176 -0.91 8.11 21.18
C LEU A 176 -0.37 7.30 19.99
N LEU A 177 0.19 7.99 18.99
CA LEU A 177 0.84 7.33 17.84
C LEU A 177 2.05 6.50 18.30
N ALA A 178 2.89 7.05 19.18
CA ALA A 178 4.05 6.33 19.71
C ALA A 178 3.64 5.09 20.51
N ALA A 179 2.60 5.19 21.36
CA ALA A 179 2.08 4.07 22.13
C ALA A 179 1.51 2.97 21.22
N ASN A 180 0.73 3.34 20.20
CA ASN A 180 0.20 2.39 19.23
C ASN A 180 1.32 1.66 18.46
N LEU A 181 2.36 2.38 18.04
CA LEU A 181 3.52 1.78 17.37
C LEU A 181 4.29 0.85 18.32
N ALA A 182 4.49 1.24 19.58
CA ALA A 182 5.13 0.40 20.59
C ALA A 182 4.32 -0.88 20.86
N GLU A 183 2.99 -0.78 20.89
CA GLU A 183 2.12 -1.95 21.03
C GLU A 183 2.23 -2.88 19.83
N VAL A 184 2.24 -2.36 18.60
CA VAL A 184 2.45 -3.16 17.38
C VAL A 184 3.78 -3.89 17.44
N VAL A 185 4.87 -3.20 17.80
CA VAL A 185 6.19 -3.82 17.98
C VAL A 185 6.14 -4.93 19.04
N GLY A 186 5.48 -4.70 20.17
CA GLY A 186 5.31 -5.69 21.23
C GLY A 186 4.52 -6.93 20.79
N ARG A 187 3.42 -6.73 20.06
CA ARG A 187 2.59 -7.83 19.51
C ARG A 187 3.33 -8.62 18.44
N CYS A 188 4.06 -7.95 17.54
CA CYS A 188 4.89 -8.60 16.52
C CYS A 188 6.03 -9.39 17.15
N GLY A 189 6.71 -8.86 18.16
CA GLY A 189 7.75 -9.58 18.91
C GLY A 189 7.20 -10.82 19.60
N ALA A 190 6.08 -10.70 20.33
CA ALA A 190 5.44 -11.83 20.99
C ALA A 190 4.88 -12.87 20.01
N ALA A 191 4.40 -12.46 18.84
CA ALA A 191 3.99 -13.38 17.78
C ALA A 191 5.20 -14.12 17.17
N GLY A 192 6.31 -13.41 16.91
CA GLY A 192 7.55 -14.00 16.43
C GLY A 192 8.14 -15.01 17.41
N ASP A 193 8.21 -14.66 18.70
CA ASP A 193 8.69 -15.56 19.75
C ASP A 193 7.83 -16.83 19.88
N ARG A 194 6.51 -16.71 19.74
CA ARG A 194 5.61 -17.86 19.73
C ARG A 194 5.78 -18.73 18.50
N ALA A 195 5.99 -18.14 17.32
CA ALA A 195 6.25 -18.89 16.10
C ALA A 195 7.58 -19.66 16.19
N LEU A 196 8.62 -19.05 16.74
CA LEU A 196 9.92 -19.70 16.95
C LEU A 196 9.84 -20.84 17.98
N ARG A 197 9.14 -20.64 19.11
CA ARG A 197 8.93 -21.70 20.12
C ARG A 197 8.07 -22.83 19.58
N GLY A 198 6.96 -22.52 18.91
CA GLY A 198 6.09 -23.53 18.30
C GLY A 198 6.81 -24.37 17.24
N GLY A 199 7.64 -23.74 16.40
CA GLY A 199 8.48 -24.45 15.45
C GLY A 199 9.53 -25.34 16.12
N ALA A 200 10.17 -24.86 17.20
CA ALA A 200 11.14 -25.66 17.97
C ALA A 200 10.48 -26.84 18.71
N GLU A 201 9.28 -26.64 19.27
CA GLU A 201 8.50 -27.68 19.93
C GLU A 201 7.99 -28.74 18.93
N GLN A 202 7.55 -28.32 17.73
CA GLN A 202 7.17 -29.23 16.65
C GLN A 202 8.35 -30.05 16.13
N LEU A 203 9.53 -29.44 15.96
CA LEU A 203 10.76 -30.14 15.59
C LEU A 203 11.22 -31.11 16.70
N ALA A 204 11.10 -30.72 17.97
CA ALA A 204 11.43 -31.58 19.11
C ALA A 204 10.44 -32.74 19.28
N ALA A 205 9.15 -32.53 18.99
CA ALA A 205 8.14 -33.58 18.97
C ALA A 205 8.42 -34.59 17.83
N ALA A 206 8.71 -34.10 16.62
CA ALA A 206 9.08 -34.96 15.49
C ALA A 206 10.37 -35.76 15.77
N ALA A 207 11.36 -35.17 16.44
CA ALA A 207 12.59 -35.86 16.83
C ALA A 207 12.36 -36.94 17.92
N ARG A 208 11.38 -36.74 18.82
CA ARG A 208 10.98 -37.75 19.81
C ARG A 208 10.19 -38.91 19.21
N GLU A 209 9.37 -38.66 18.19
CA GLU A 209 8.71 -39.75 17.46
C GLU A 209 9.70 -40.60 16.66
N LEU A 210 10.81 -40.00 16.21
CA LEU A 210 11.94 -40.72 15.59
C LEU A 210 12.90 -41.35 16.63
N GLY A 211 12.68 -41.14 17.94
CA GLY A 211 13.56 -41.59 19.00
C GLY A 211 12.83 -42.03 20.27
N GLY A 212 12.31 -43.27 20.27
CA GLY A 212 11.81 -43.97 21.47
C GLY A 212 12.28 -45.44 21.54
N PRO A 213 12.34 -46.07 22.73
CA PRO A 213 13.56 -46.71 23.24
C PRO A 213 13.65 -48.25 23.10
N SER A 214 14.87 -48.73 23.37
CA SER A 214 15.36 -50.11 23.33
C SER A 214 14.57 -51.13 24.16
N GLY A 215 14.34 -52.30 23.57
CA GLY A 215 14.00 -53.56 24.21
C GLY A 215 14.86 -54.69 23.62
N SER A 216 15.42 -55.50 24.51
CA SER A 216 16.49 -56.51 24.33
C SER A 216 16.25 -57.62 23.29
N GLY A 217 17.30 -57.99 22.55
CA GLY A 217 17.38 -59.25 21.80
C GLY A 217 18.78 -59.50 21.26
N SER A 218 19.50 -60.47 21.84
CA SER A 218 20.76 -61.00 21.33
C SER A 218 20.56 -61.69 19.97
N GLY A 219 21.48 -61.51 19.04
CA GLY A 219 21.51 -62.26 17.78
C GLY A 219 22.63 -61.81 16.87
N ALA A 220 23.55 -62.72 16.58
CA ALA A 220 24.74 -62.53 15.76
C ALA A 220 24.40 -62.18 14.29
N GLY A 221 25.33 -61.50 13.62
CA GLY A 221 25.27 -61.21 12.18
C GLY A 221 25.20 -62.47 11.29
N PRO A 222 24.98 -62.33 9.98
CA PRO A 222 25.97 -61.65 9.15
C PRO A 222 25.42 -60.76 8.01
N SER A 223 26.33 -59.89 7.54
CA SER A 223 26.49 -59.30 6.21
C SER A 223 25.32 -59.39 5.21
N GLY A 224 24.74 -58.22 4.90
CA GLY A 224 23.85 -57.99 3.77
C GLY A 224 24.06 -56.58 3.21
N SER A 225 24.49 -56.52 1.95
CA SER A 225 24.73 -55.32 1.17
C SER A 225 23.46 -54.50 0.97
N GLY A 226 23.60 -53.17 1.07
CA GLY A 226 22.84 -52.21 0.27
C GLY A 226 21.42 -51.89 0.74
N SER A 227 21.24 -50.69 1.29
CA SER A 227 20.32 -49.66 0.76
C SER A 227 20.21 -48.55 1.80
N ARG A 228 20.83 -47.40 1.51
CA ARG A 228 20.56 -46.12 2.19
C ARG A 228 19.06 -45.82 2.01
N PRO A 229 18.35 -45.34 3.05
CA PRO A 229 16.97 -44.91 2.87
C PRO A 229 16.95 -43.79 1.84
N ALA A 230 16.05 -43.92 0.86
CA ALA A 230 15.83 -42.97 -0.21
C ALA A 230 15.64 -41.56 0.35
N ALA A 231 16.31 -40.59 -0.27
CA ALA A 231 16.25 -39.19 0.10
C ALA A 231 14.79 -38.72 0.16
N VAL A 232 14.36 -38.34 1.36
CA VAL A 232 13.09 -37.64 1.58
C VAL A 232 13.17 -36.33 0.81
N MET A 233 12.40 -36.18 -0.26
CA MET A 233 12.22 -34.87 -0.90
C MET A 233 11.60 -33.91 0.11
N ASP A 234 12.17 -32.73 0.26
CA ASP A 234 11.65 -31.70 1.15
C ASP A 234 10.18 -31.40 0.78
N PRO A 235 9.22 -31.50 1.71
CA PRO A 235 7.80 -31.27 1.43
C PRO A 235 7.53 -29.89 0.83
N ARG A 236 8.40 -28.89 1.09
CA ARG A 236 8.28 -27.56 0.46
C ARG A 236 8.53 -27.61 -1.04
N ARG A 237 9.49 -28.43 -1.49
CA ARG A 237 9.86 -28.57 -2.90
C ARG A 237 8.79 -29.35 -3.68
N ALA A 238 8.16 -30.33 -3.05
CA ALA A 238 7.03 -31.05 -3.65
C ALA A 238 5.85 -30.11 -3.95
N SER A 239 5.56 -29.15 -3.06
CA SER A 239 4.52 -28.13 -3.29
C SER A 239 4.85 -27.21 -4.46
N LEU A 240 6.12 -26.76 -4.57
CA LEU A 240 6.56 -25.91 -5.68
C LEU A 240 6.52 -26.65 -7.02
N ILE A 241 6.96 -27.91 -7.06
CA ILE A 241 6.90 -28.75 -8.25
C ILE A 241 5.44 -28.96 -8.67
N SER A 242 4.53 -29.25 -7.73
CA SER A 242 3.10 -29.40 -8.01
C SER A 242 2.50 -28.13 -8.61
N GLY A 243 2.84 -26.94 -8.07
CA GLY A 243 2.35 -25.66 -8.59
C GLY A 243 2.82 -25.38 -10.02
N ILE A 244 4.07 -25.72 -10.35
CA ILE A 244 4.60 -25.55 -11.71
C ILE A 244 3.96 -26.58 -12.67
N LYS A 245 3.76 -27.82 -12.20
CA LYS A 245 3.15 -28.90 -12.99
C LYS A 245 1.68 -28.65 -13.33
N GLU A 246 0.94 -27.99 -12.45
CA GLU A 246 -0.44 -27.55 -12.74
C GLU A 246 -0.50 -26.57 -13.93
N LEU A 247 0.53 -25.73 -14.09
CA LEU A 247 0.63 -24.77 -15.18
C LEU A 247 1.21 -25.38 -16.46
N LEU A 248 2.11 -26.36 -16.32
CA LEU A 248 2.83 -26.99 -17.42
C LEU A 248 2.87 -28.52 -17.21
N PRO A 249 1.81 -29.25 -17.62
CA PRO A 249 1.67 -30.68 -17.36
C PRO A 249 2.63 -31.57 -18.17
N ASP A 250 3.28 -31.02 -19.19
CA ASP A 250 4.14 -31.76 -20.12
C ASP A 250 5.56 -32.05 -19.55
N TYR A 251 5.90 -31.49 -18.38
CA TYR A 251 7.23 -31.61 -17.77
C TYR A 251 7.24 -32.58 -16.58
N GLY A 252 8.31 -33.38 -16.49
CA GLY A 252 8.52 -34.36 -15.42
C GLY A 252 8.95 -33.73 -14.10
N ASP A 253 8.55 -34.34 -12.98
CA ASP A 253 8.81 -33.83 -11.63
C ASP A 253 10.32 -33.71 -11.31
N GLY A 254 11.15 -34.58 -11.88
CA GLY A 254 12.60 -34.51 -11.76
C GLY A 254 13.19 -33.35 -12.57
N PHE A 255 12.66 -33.05 -13.74
CA PHE A 255 13.10 -31.90 -14.54
C PHE A 255 12.78 -30.58 -13.81
N LEU A 256 11.56 -30.47 -13.27
CA LEU A 256 11.14 -29.32 -12.48
C LEU A 256 11.97 -29.16 -11.19
N ALA A 257 12.32 -30.27 -10.53
CA ALA A 257 13.21 -30.25 -9.37
C ALA A 257 14.63 -29.76 -9.71
N ALA A 258 15.16 -30.10 -10.88
CA ALA A 258 16.46 -29.64 -11.37
C ALA A 258 16.44 -28.14 -11.72
N CYS A 259 15.33 -27.67 -12.31
CA CYS A 259 15.11 -26.25 -12.56
C CYS A 259 15.04 -25.48 -11.23
N LEU A 260 14.29 -25.96 -10.25
CA LEU A 260 14.22 -25.33 -8.93
C LEU A 260 15.60 -25.28 -8.24
N ASP A 261 16.44 -26.30 -8.38
CA ASP A 261 17.83 -26.26 -7.87
C ASP A 261 18.68 -25.15 -8.54
N ALA A 262 18.56 -24.97 -9.85
CA ALA A 262 19.36 -23.99 -10.58
C ALA A 262 18.90 -22.54 -10.36
N TYR A 263 17.60 -22.34 -10.11
CA TYR A 263 16.99 -21.03 -9.92
C TYR A 263 16.73 -20.68 -8.44
N GLY A 264 17.14 -21.53 -7.49
CA GLY A 264 17.13 -21.25 -6.05
C GLY A 264 15.75 -21.36 -5.40
N ASP A 265 14.98 -22.41 -5.73
CA ASP A 265 13.62 -22.70 -5.25
C ASP A 265 12.56 -21.62 -5.60
N ASP A 266 12.82 -20.80 -6.63
CA ASP A 266 11.91 -19.77 -7.13
C ASP A 266 11.02 -20.33 -8.27
N SER A 267 9.76 -20.61 -7.98
CA SER A 267 8.83 -21.20 -8.95
C SER A 267 8.44 -20.26 -10.09
N GLU A 268 8.40 -18.95 -9.86
CA GLU A 268 7.97 -17.97 -10.86
C GLU A 268 9.04 -17.77 -11.93
N LYS A 269 10.31 -17.69 -11.52
CA LYS A 269 11.44 -17.63 -12.46
C LYS A 269 11.55 -18.90 -13.29
N VAL A 270 11.27 -20.07 -12.71
CA VAL A 270 11.27 -21.34 -13.44
C VAL A 270 10.15 -21.37 -14.48
N VAL A 271 8.93 -20.98 -14.11
CA VAL A 271 7.79 -20.89 -15.06
C VAL A 271 8.11 -19.92 -16.19
N ASN A 272 8.64 -18.73 -15.87
CA ASN A 272 8.95 -17.75 -16.89
C ASN A 272 10.06 -18.23 -17.83
N ALA A 273 11.12 -18.83 -17.30
CA ALA A 273 12.20 -19.39 -18.11
C ALA A 273 11.74 -20.56 -19.00
N LEU A 274 10.76 -21.35 -18.55
CA LEU A 274 10.14 -22.43 -19.33
C LEU A 274 9.27 -21.88 -20.46
N LEU A 275 8.49 -20.84 -20.20
CA LEU A 275 7.62 -20.20 -21.20
C LEU A 275 8.39 -19.39 -22.24
N GLU A 276 9.45 -18.70 -21.83
CA GLU A 276 10.30 -17.88 -22.70
C GLU A 276 11.35 -18.68 -23.48
N GLY A 277 11.53 -19.98 -23.17
CA GLY A 277 12.56 -20.83 -23.75
C GLY A 277 14.00 -20.44 -23.37
N SER A 278 14.15 -19.62 -22.32
CA SER A 278 15.40 -19.04 -21.82
C SER A 278 15.98 -19.86 -20.65
N LEU A 279 15.97 -21.19 -20.79
CA LEU A 279 16.57 -22.07 -19.81
C LEU A 279 18.10 -22.00 -19.89
N LEU A 280 18.76 -22.12 -18.74
CA LEU A 280 20.22 -22.24 -18.69
C LEU A 280 20.70 -23.37 -19.63
N PRO A 281 21.81 -23.20 -20.36
CA PRO A 281 22.29 -24.19 -21.33
C PRO A 281 22.59 -25.57 -20.75
N GLN A 282 22.72 -25.66 -19.42
CA GLN A 282 22.94 -26.89 -18.66
C GLN A 282 21.63 -27.66 -18.41
N LEU A 283 20.49 -26.95 -18.34
CA LEU A 283 19.15 -27.51 -18.14
C LEU A 283 18.45 -27.87 -19.45
N SER A 284 18.75 -27.17 -20.54
CA SER A 284 18.21 -27.49 -21.87
C SER A 284 18.67 -28.84 -22.44
N LYS A 285 19.71 -29.45 -21.88
CA LYS A 285 20.23 -30.77 -22.28
C LYS A 285 19.62 -31.94 -21.50
N LEU A 286 18.88 -31.64 -20.43
CA LEU A 286 18.20 -32.65 -19.61
C LEU A 286 16.89 -33.07 -20.27
N ASP A 287 16.49 -34.31 -20.05
CA ASP A 287 15.24 -34.85 -20.58
C ASP A 287 14.05 -34.13 -19.94
N PRO A 288 13.17 -33.48 -20.74
CA PRO A 288 11.98 -32.78 -20.24
C PRO A 288 11.01 -33.69 -19.46
N GLN A 289 11.05 -35.01 -19.66
CA GLN A 289 10.18 -35.97 -18.99
C GLN A 289 10.85 -36.71 -17.80
N LEU A 290 11.96 -36.18 -17.28
CA LEU A 290 12.69 -36.83 -16.19
C LEU A 290 11.81 -37.01 -14.94
N ALA A 291 11.60 -38.26 -14.53
CA ALA A 291 10.70 -38.60 -13.43
C ALA A 291 11.31 -38.42 -12.03
N THR A 292 12.63 -38.48 -11.88
CA THR A 292 13.31 -38.31 -10.58
C THR A 292 14.64 -37.57 -10.75
N TRP A 293 14.89 -36.59 -9.89
CA TRP A 293 16.15 -35.84 -9.83
C TRP A 293 16.88 -36.16 -8.53
N THR A 294 18.18 -36.47 -8.65
CA THR A 294 19.06 -36.67 -7.48
C THR A 294 20.24 -35.70 -7.57
N PRO A 295 20.59 -34.97 -6.49
CA PRO A 295 21.62 -33.93 -6.55
C PRO A 295 23.07 -34.42 -6.75
N GLN A 296 23.29 -35.69 -7.12
CA GLN A 296 24.64 -36.28 -7.18
C GLN A 296 25.20 -36.50 -8.59
N GLN A 297 24.62 -35.89 -9.64
CA GLN A 297 25.03 -36.21 -11.02
C GLN A 297 25.80 -35.14 -11.79
N TYR A 298 26.11 -33.97 -11.21
CA TYR A 298 27.05 -33.03 -11.82
C TYR A 298 27.91 -32.35 -10.74
N ARG A 299 29.11 -32.90 -10.53
CA ARG A 299 30.23 -32.20 -9.90
C ARG A 299 31.39 -32.20 -10.89
#